data_AF-D4I4P5-F1
#
_entry.id   AF-D4I4P5-F1
#
_cell.length_a   1.000
_cell.length_b   1.000
_cell.length_c   1.000
_cell.angle_alpha   90.00
_cell.angle_beta   90.00
_cell.angle_gamma   90.00
#
_symmetry.space_group_name_H-M   'P 1'
#
loop_
_entity.id
_entity.type
_entity.pdbx_description
1 polymer ?
#
loop_
_entity_poly.entity_id
_entity_poly.type
_entity_poly.pdbx_seq_one_letter_code
_entity_poly.pdbx_strand_id
1 'polypeptide(L)'
;MHHQCNYFGSDIMALEKNHTSSKKMTFGEHRDLDKVVDSPLPSGKSKRVNVNFNEEKHTRFKAACVKNGTSITDVINQLVDNWLTEHE
;
A
#
# COMPACT_ATOMS: atom_id res chain seq x y z
N MET A 1 -15.80 -59.25 -17.38
CA MET A 1 -14.60 -58.73 -18.07
C MET A 1 -15.07 -57.64 -19.00
N HIS A 2 -14.45 -56.47 -18.89
CA HIS A 2 -14.98 -55.17 -19.33
C HIS A 2 -15.27 -55.08 -20.82
N HIS A 3 -16.46 -54.54 -21.11
CA HIS A 3 -16.93 -54.18 -22.43
C HIS A 3 -16.04 -53.12 -23.08
N GLN A 4 -15.77 -53.35 -24.35
CA GLN A 4 -15.16 -52.43 -25.30
C GLN A 4 -16.13 -51.28 -25.59
N CYS A 5 -15.71 -50.04 -25.35
CA CYS A 5 -16.33 -48.84 -25.91
C CYS A 5 -15.27 -48.06 -26.68
N ASN A 6 -15.22 -48.30 -27.99
CA ASN A 6 -14.67 -47.34 -28.95
C ASN A 6 -15.72 -46.25 -29.16
N TYR A 7 -15.48 -45.03 -28.69
CA TYR A 7 -16.07 -43.79 -29.21
C TYR A 7 -15.37 -42.62 -28.49
N PHE A 8 -14.43 -41.96 -29.14
CA PHE A 8 -14.20 -40.52 -28.93
C PHE A 8 -13.70 -39.94 -30.25
N GLY A 9 -14.66 -39.51 -31.05
CA GLY A 9 -14.41 -38.63 -32.17
C GLY A 9 -14.16 -37.20 -31.69
N SER A 10 -13.81 -36.38 -32.68
CA SER A 10 -13.80 -34.92 -32.72
C SER A 10 -12.72 -34.21 -31.88
N ASP A 11 -11.68 -33.83 -32.62
CA ASP A 11 -11.02 -32.52 -32.59
C ASP A 11 -10.49 -32.01 -31.25
N ILE A 12 -9.18 -32.17 -31.06
CA ILE A 12 -8.38 -31.30 -30.20
C ILE A 12 -8.52 -29.87 -30.75
N MET A 13 -9.41 -29.09 -30.16
CA MET A 13 -9.42 -27.64 -30.31
C MET A 13 -8.13 -27.09 -29.69
N ALA A 14 -7.14 -26.86 -30.56
CA ALA A 14 -6.02 -25.99 -30.27
C ALA A 14 -6.55 -24.64 -29.74
N LEU A 15 -5.92 -24.11 -28.69
CA LEU A 15 -6.23 -22.80 -28.12
C LEU A 15 -6.30 -21.75 -29.23
N GLU A 16 -7.51 -21.36 -29.62
CA GLU A 16 -7.73 -20.22 -30.50
C GLU A 16 -7.22 -18.96 -29.79
N LYS A 17 -6.14 -18.40 -30.34
CA LYS A 17 -5.66 -17.07 -30.00
C LYS A 17 -6.71 -16.07 -30.49
N ASN A 18 -7.65 -15.71 -29.60
CA ASN A 18 -8.53 -14.57 -29.80
C ASN A 18 -7.73 -13.26 -29.75
N HIS A 19 -7.06 -12.94 -30.85
CA HIS A 19 -6.66 -11.58 -31.17
C HIS A 19 -7.89 -10.87 -31.75
N THR A 20 -8.76 -10.37 -30.88
CA THR A 20 -9.70 -9.31 -31.27
C THR A 20 -9.77 -8.23 -30.21
N SER A 21 -9.55 -7.01 -30.72
CA SER A 21 -9.72 -5.71 -30.10
C SER A 21 -8.73 -5.33 -29.00
N SER A 22 -7.66 -4.65 -29.42
CA SER A 22 -7.10 -3.45 -28.79
C SER A 22 -7.64 -3.14 -27.38
N LYS A 23 -7.29 -3.94 -26.38
CA LYS A 23 -7.34 -3.50 -24.99
C LYS A 23 -6.15 -2.56 -24.82
N LYS A 24 -6.32 -1.32 -25.28
CA LYS A 24 -5.45 -0.23 -24.87
C LYS A 24 -5.53 -0.23 -23.35
N MET A 25 -4.45 -0.60 -22.69
CA MET A 25 -4.32 -0.29 -21.27
C MET A 25 -4.46 1.23 -21.19
N THR A 26 -5.47 1.72 -20.47
CA THR A 26 -5.66 3.15 -20.28
C THR A 26 -4.54 3.64 -19.38
N PHE A 27 -3.42 4.03 -20.00
CA PHE A 27 -2.37 4.82 -19.36
C PHE A 27 -3.01 6.17 -19.01
N GLY A 28 -3.50 6.29 -17.77
CA GLY A 28 -4.44 7.35 -17.40
C GLY A 28 -5.23 7.07 -16.12
N GLU A 29 -5.28 5.83 -15.62
CA GLU A 29 -5.70 5.60 -14.22
C GLU A 29 -4.56 5.97 -13.25
N HIS A 30 -4.04 7.20 -13.38
CA HIS A 30 -3.22 7.86 -12.36
C HIS A 30 -4.13 8.26 -11.20
N ARG A 31 -4.72 7.28 -10.53
CA ARG A 31 -5.76 7.45 -9.51
C ARG A 31 -5.28 8.14 -8.23
N ASP A 32 -4.00 8.52 -8.17
CA ASP A 32 -3.35 9.13 -7.02
C ASP A 32 -2.45 10.33 -7.36
N LEU A 33 -2.44 10.85 -8.61
CA LEU A 33 -1.68 12.08 -8.91
C LEU A 33 -2.28 13.30 -8.19
N ASP A 34 -3.61 13.44 -8.22
CA ASP A 34 -4.30 14.58 -7.59
C ASP A 34 -4.08 14.62 -6.07
N LYS A 35 -4.00 13.44 -5.41
CA LYS A 35 -3.71 13.33 -3.97
C LYS A 35 -2.30 13.80 -3.59
N VAL A 36 -1.34 13.74 -4.51
CA VAL A 36 0.05 14.17 -4.27
C VAL A 36 0.17 15.70 -4.37
N VAL A 37 -0.61 16.32 -5.25
CA VAL A 37 -0.55 17.77 -5.50
C VAL A 37 -1.23 18.57 -4.39
N ASP A 38 -2.32 18.06 -3.82
CA ASP A 38 -3.13 18.78 -2.82
C ASP A 38 -2.63 18.66 -1.38
N SER A 39 -1.44 18.10 -1.15
CA SER A 39 -0.87 18.01 0.21
C SER A 39 -0.60 19.42 0.74
N PRO A 40 -1.30 19.90 1.79
CA PRO A 40 -1.11 21.25 2.30
C PRO A 40 0.34 21.46 2.72
N LEU A 41 0.99 22.50 2.20
CA LEU A 41 2.33 22.85 2.66
C LEU A 41 2.24 23.22 4.15
N PRO A 42 2.97 22.53 5.05
CA PRO A 42 2.98 22.88 6.45
C PRO A 42 3.46 24.33 6.63
N SER A 43 2.77 25.08 7.49
CA SER A 43 2.92 26.53 7.75
C SER A 43 4.25 26.94 8.42
N GLY A 44 5.35 26.22 8.19
CA GLY A 44 6.65 26.50 8.80
C GLY A 44 7.80 25.65 8.23
N LYS A 45 9.03 26.00 8.60
CA LYS A 45 10.25 25.26 8.23
C LYS A 45 10.28 23.92 8.98
N SER A 46 9.66 22.87 8.44
CA SER A 46 9.77 21.52 9.00
C SER A 46 11.05 20.82 8.50
N LYS A 47 11.68 20.04 9.39
CA LYS A 47 12.81 19.17 9.05
C LYS A 47 12.42 17.73 9.39
N ARG A 48 12.80 16.80 8.51
CA ARG A 48 12.55 15.37 8.71
C ARG A 48 13.71 14.76 9.49
N VAL A 49 13.40 14.01 10.54
CA VAL A 49 14.36 13.20 11.28
C VAL A 49 14.10 11.74 10.94
N ASN A 50 15.14 11.01 10.56
CA ASN A 50 15.06 9.57 10.33
C ASN A 50 15.54 8.83 11.58
N VAL A 51 14.72 7.93 12.10
CA VAL A 51 15.00 7.16 13.31
C VAL A 51 14.71 5.69 13.08
N ASN A 52 15.52 4.83 13.69
CA ASN A 52 15.33 3.39 13.61
C ASN A 52 14.62 2.90 14.88
N PHE A 53 13.46 2.28 14.68
CA PHE A 53 12.77 1.54 15.73
C PHE A 53 12.97 0.04 15.54
N ASN A 54 13.03 -0.70 16.65
CA ASN A 54 12.87 -2.14 16.59
C ASN A 54 11.48 -2.48 16.01
N GLU A 55 11.40 -3.55 15.23
CA GLU A 55 10.19 -3.95 14.50
C GLU A 55 8.96 -4.16 15.40
N GLU A 56 9.14 -4.85 16.53
CA GLU A 56 8.08 -5.10 17.50
C GLU A 56 7.61 -3.78 18.13
N LYS A 57 8.56 -2.90 18.45
CA LYS A 57 8.27 -1.56 19.00
C LYS A 57 7.49 -0.72 17.99
N HIS A 58 7.91 -0.70 16.72
CA HIS A 58 7.23 0.05 15.68
C HIS A 58 5.79 -0.45 15.47
N THR A 59 5.60 -1.77 15.47
CA THR A 59 4.27 -2.39 15.33
C THR A 59 3.35 -2.01 16.48
N ARG A 60 3.82 -2.15 17.73
CA ARG A 60 3.05 -1.76 18.92
C ARG A 60 2.77 -0.26 18.94
N PHE A 61 3.75 0.56 18.59
CA PHE A 61 3.62 2.01 18.56
C PHE A 61 2.55 2.44 17.55
N LYS A 62 2.57 1.88 16.34
CA LYS A 62 1.55 2.12 15.32
C LYS A 62 0.16 1.70 15.80
N ALA A 63 0.04 0.51 16.41
CA ALA A 63 -1.24 0.03 16.94
C ALA A 63 -1.79 0.94 18.05
N ALA A 64 -0.93 1.43 18.94
CA ALA A 64 -1.31 2.37 20.00
C ALA A 64 -1.78 3.72 19.45
N CYS A 65 -1.10 4.26 18.43
CA CYS A 65 -1.51 5.50 17.76
C CYS A 65 -2.91 5.36 17.14
N VAL A 66 -3.16 4.25 16.43
CA VAL A 66 -4.49 3.96 15.84
C VAL A 66 -5.55 3.84 16.93
N LYS A 67 -5.26 3.13 18.03
CA LYS A 67 -6.20 2.94 19.14
C LYS A 67 -6.58 4.28 19.81
N ASN A 68 -5.61 5.18 19.93
CA ASN A 68 -5.80 6.46 20.61
C ASN A 68 -6.26 7.59 19.67
N GLY A 69 -6.40 7.31 18.36
CA GLY A 69 -6.80 8.31 17.37
C GLY A 69 -5.75 9.41 17.17
N THR A 70 -4.48 9.15 17.48
CA THR A 70 -3.39 10.11 17.35
C THR A 70 -2.47 9.76 16.19
N SER A 71 -1.80 10.76 15.60
CA SER A 71 -0.79 10.51 14.58
C SER A 71 0.56 10.17 15.20
N ILE A 72 1.36 9.36 14.50
CA ILE A 72 2.74 9.05 14.90
C ILE A 72 3.55 10.33 15.10
N THR A 73 3.39 11.31 14.20
CA THR A 73 4.09 12.59 14.26
C THR A 73 3.73 13.37 15.52
N ASP A 74 2.44 13.42 15.90
CA ASP A 74 2.01 14.14 17.10
C ASP A 74 2.59 13.52 18.37
N VAL A 75 2.58 12.19 18.46
CA VAL A 75 3.15 11.49 19.62
C VAL A 75 4.66 11.71 19.72
N ILE A 76 5.37 11.66 18.60
CA ILE A 76 6.82 11.93 18.59
C ILE A 76 7.12 13.38 18.96
N ASN A 77 6.37 14.36 18.44
CA ASN A 77 6.56 15.77 18.80
C ASN A 77 6.34 15.99 20.29
N GLN A 78 5.26 15.45 20.88
CA GLN A 78 5.01 15.56 22.32
C GLN A 78 6.14 14.95 23.16
N LEU A 79 6.66 13.80 22.75
CA LEU A 79 7.79 13.16 23.45
C LEU A 79 9.06 14.01 23.39
N VAL A 80 9.32 14.67 22.25
CA VAL A 80 10.45 15.59 22.08
C VAL A 80 10.25 16.86 22.90
N ASP A 81 9.08 17.49 22.83
CA ASP A 81 8.77 18.73 23.56
C ASP A 81 8.89 18.53 25.07
N ASN A 82 8.37 17.41 25.59
CA ASN A 82 8.50 17.05 27.00
C ASN A 82 9.97 16.83 27.39
N TRP A 83 10.74 16.14 26.54
CA TRP A 83 12.16 15.92 26.80
C TRP A 83 12.95 17.23 26.82
N LEU A 84 12.69 18.15 25.88
CA LEU A 84 13.34 19.46 25.83
C LEU A 84 13.02 20.31 27.06
N THR A 85 11.77 20.32 27.51
CA THR A 85 11.34 21.09 28.70
C THR A 85 12.11 20.70 29.96
N GLU A 86 12.58 19.46 30.05
CA GLU A 86 13.35 18.97 31.20
C GLU A 86 14.88 19.18 31.06
N HIS A 87 15.39 19.44 29.86
CA HIS A 87 16.82 19.39 29.54
C HIS A 87 17.40 20.70 28.97
N GLU A 88 16.58 21.70 28.68
CA GLU A 88 16.96 23.08 28.32
C GLU A 88 16.72 24.06 29.48
#